data_AF-A0A349H1C6-F1
#
_entry.id   AF-A0A349H1C6-F1
#
_cell.length_a   1.000
_cell.length_b   1.000
_cell.length_c   1.000
_cell.angle_alpha   90.00
_cell.angle_beta   90.00
_cell.angle_gamma   90.00
#
_symmetry.space_group_name_H-M   'P 1'
#
loop_
_entity.id
_entity.type
_entity.pdbx_description
1 polymer ?
#
loop_
_entity_poly.entity_id
_entity_poly.type
_entity_poly.pdbx_seq_one_letter_code
_entity_poly.pdbx_strand_id
1 'polypeptide(L)'
;MGVGLIIIQTGLKGASRSGRRLPSAGFTLLEVLLSVTILSLVSTVTFMTFSAATSAWQRGVTLCDRLHHGDFVVNQLVMGLRSAYYREGGEQPDCGFQHTNNGDGPEATDEISWVKLGGALVGRDQSYAGSPHRVRFFLADDEEGRRSAAVTSWQINGQPDDFDPDSLDPVFLSSRVKGFNCRAAYELDGNGKINWLDEWIETNKIPSMVEITLYIQPIKDGEPPVELKRVLGLRVAEVIWNP
;
A
#
# COMPACT_ATOMS: atom_id res chain seq x y z
N MET A 1 -13.35 19.30 -92.53
CA MET A 1 -12.34 20.36 -92.74
C MET A 1 -11.28 20.18 -91.67
N GLY A 2 -10.00 19.98 -91.91
CA GLY A 2 -9.24 19.94 -93.16
C GLY A 2 -7.76 19.85 -92.75
N VAL A 3 -7.11 18.82 -93.28
CA VAL A 3 -5.71 18.73 -93.74
C VAL A 3 -4.61 19.44 -92.93
N GLY A 4 -3.58 18.68 -92.58
CA GLY A 4 -2.27 19.22 -92.19
C GLY A 4 -1.20 18.15 -92.02
N LEU A 5 -1.01 17.30 -93.03
CA LEU A 5 0.11 16.36 -93.11
C LEU A 5 1.39 17.15 -93.48
N ILE A 6 2.43 17.11 -92.64
CA ILE A 6 3.80 17.40 -93.07
C ILE A 6 4.70 16.27 -92.58
N ILE A 7 5.19 15.50 -93.55
CA ILE A 7 6.26 14.52 -93.40
C ILE A 7 7.58 15.28 -93.51
N ILE A 8 8.47 15.13 -92.53
CA ILE A 8 9.90 15.26 -92.75
C ILE A 8 10.57 14.03 -92.12
N GLN A 9 10.96 13.09 -92.98
CA GLN A 9 12.00 12.12 -92.69
C GLN A 9 13.35 12.84 -92.72
N THR A 10 14.06 12.83 -91.60
CA THR A 10 15.53 12.94 -91.59
C THR A 10 16.06 11.92 -90.59
N GLY A 11 16.61 10.83 -91.13
CA GLY A 11 17.31 9.84 -90.35
C GLY A 11 18.58 10.45 -89.75
N LEU A 12 18.90 10.07 -88.51
CA LEU A 12 20.25 10.13 -87.98
C LEU A 12 20.40 9.09 -86.87
N LYS A 13 21.18 8.07 -87.23
CA LYS A 13 22.17 7.33 -86.43
C LYS A 13 21.76 6.84 -85.04
N GLY A 14 21.82 5.53 -84.91
CA GLY A 14 21.59 4.80 -83.67
C GLY A 14 22.44 5.30 -82.51
N ALA A 15 21.77 5.38 -81.36
CA ALA A 15 22.40 5.21 -80.06
C ALA A 15 21.78 3.95 -79.46
N SER A 16 22.46 2.81 -79.62
CA SER A 16 22.22 1.65 -78.77
C SER A 16 22.47 2.09 -77.33
N ARG A 17 21.40 2.41 -76.60
CA ARG A 17 21.43 2.49 -75.15
C ARG A 17 21.57 1.05 -74.66
N SER A 18 22.82 0.61 -74.57
CA SER A 18 23.20 -0.55 -73.78
C SER A 18 22.78 -0.28 -72.34
N GLY A 19 21.58 -0.74 -72.00
CA GLY A 19 21.14 -0.86 -70.61
C GLY A 19 22.12 -1.81 -69.94
N ARG A 20 23.08 -1.24 -69.22
CA ARG A 20 24.02 -1.96 -68.37
C ARG A 20 23.16 -2.63 -67.28
N ARG A 21 22.70 -3.86 -67.54
CA ARG A 21 22.14 -4.72 -66.50
C ARG A 21 23.26 -4.87 -65.48
N LEU A 22 23.11 -4.24 -64.32
CA LEU A 22 23.95 -4.55 -63.18
C LEU A 22 23.82 -6.05 -62.95
N PRO A 23 24.92 -6.81 -62.84
CA PRO A 23 24.83 -8.24 -62.56
C PRO A 23 24.07 -8.41 -61.24
N SER A 24 22.97 -9.15 -61.27
CA SER A 24 22.29 -9.57 -60.05
C SER A 24 23.19 -10.61 -59.37
N ALA A 25 24.00 -10.15 -58.42
CA ALA A 25 24.73 -11.05 -57.53
C ALA A 25 23.69 -11.82 -56.71
N GLY A 26 23.61 -13.14 -56.92
CA GLY A 26 22.83 -14.01 -56.05
C GLY A 26 23.50 -14.09 -54.67
N PHE A 27 22.71 -14.14 -53.61
CA PHE A 27 23.21 -14.30 -52.25
C PHE A 27 23.97 -15.63 -52.11
N THR A 28 25.14 -15.58 -51.48
CA THR A 28 25.89 -16.81 -51.20
C THR A 28 25.25 -17.56 -50.03
N LEU A 29 25.36 -18.90 -50.00
CA LEU A 29 24.84 -19.72 -48.91
C LEU A 29 25.40 -19.27 -47.54
N LEU A 30 26.65 -18.82 -47.52
CA LEU A 30 27.32 -18.29 -46.34
C LEU A 30 26.66 -17.00 -45.84
N GLU A 31 26.25 -16.11 -46.74
CA GLU A 31 25.59 -14.85 -46.40
C GLU A 31 24.19 -15.07 -45.82
N VAL A 32 23.45 -16.07 -46.32
CA VAL A 32 22.16 -16.47 -45.74
C VAL A 32 22.34 -17.07 -44.34
N LEU A 33 23.32 -17.97 -44.15
CA LEU A 33 23.62 -18.54 -42.85
C LEU A 33 24.08 -17.47 -41.84
N LEU A 34 24.92 -16.54 -42.27
CA LEU A 34 25.36 -15.42 -41.44
C LEU A 34 24.19 -14.50 -41.07
N SER A 35 23.30 -14.20 -42.03
CA SER A 35 22.12 -13.37 -41.79
C SER A 35 21.17 -14.01 -40.78
N VAL A 36 20.90 -15.31 -40.92
CA VAL A 36 20.01 -16.04 -40.00
C VAL A 36 20.63 -16.15 -38.60
N THR A 37 21.94 -16.39 -38.50
CA THR A 37 22.63 -16.46 -37.20
C THR A 37 22.61 -15.10 -36.49
N ILE A 38 22.93 -14.00 -37.18
CA ILE A 38 22.85 -12.65 -36.61
C ILE A 38 21.41 -12.31 -36.22
N LEU A 39 20.43 -12.60 -37.08
CA LEU A 39 19.02 -12.34 -36.80
C LEU A 39 18.54 -13.12 -35.56
N SER A 40 18.96 -14.38 -35.42
CA SER A 40 18.63 -15.22 -34.27
C SER A 40 19.25 -14.67 -32.98
N LEU A 41 20.49 -14.19 -33.04
CA LEU A 41 21.19 -13.61 -31.89
C LEU A 41 20.50 -12.32 -31.44
N VAL A 42 20.22 -11.41 -32.37
CA VAL A 42 19.52 -10.15 -32.09
C VAL A 42 18.13 -10.42 -31.52
N SER A 43 17.36 -11.30 -32.16
CA SER A 43 16.02 -11.67 -31.70
C SER A 43 16.04 -12.24 -30.28
N THR A 44 17.04 -13.06 -29.95
CA THR A 44 17.21 -13.64 -28.61
C THR A 44 17.48 -12.55 -27.56
N VAL A 45 18.40 -11.63 -27.84
CA VAL A 45 18.72 -10.53 -26.92
C VAL A 45 17.52 -9.60 -26.72
N THR A 46 16.81 -9.26 -27.81
CA THR A 46 15.59 -8.45 -27.74
C THR A 46 14.51 -9.15 -26.91
N PHE A 47 14.29 -10.44 -27.15
CA PHE A 47 13.31 -11.23 -26.42
C PHE A 47 13.65 -11.32 -24.92
N MET A 48 14.92 -11.56 -24.57
CA MET A 48 15.37 -11.58 -23.18
C MET A 48 15.16 -10.22 -22.50
N THR A 49 15.50 -9.13 -23.18
CA THR A 49 15.33 -7.77 -22.65
C THR A 49 13.87 -7.45 -22.40
N PHE A 50 13.00 -7.76 -23.37
CA PHE A 50 11.57 -7.55 -23.25
C PHE A 50 10.94 -8.41 -22.15
N SER A 51 11.37 -9.67 -22.05
CA SER A 51 10.90 -10.59 -21.01
C SER A 51 11.31 -10.14 -19.61
N ALA A 52 12.55 -9.66 -19.46
CA ALA A 52 13.04 -9.10 -18.21
C ALA A 52 12.26 -7.84 -17.81
N ALA A 53 12.02 -6.92 -18.75
CA ALA A 53 11.24 -5.70 -18.52
C ALA A 53 9.79 -6.02 -18.12
N THR A 54 9.14 -6.94 -18.84
CA THR A 54 7.75 -7.35 -18.56
C THR A 54 7.63 -8.03 -17.19
N SER A 55 8.59 -8.90 -16.85
CA SER A 55 8.61 -9.57 -15.55
C SER A 55 8.84 -8.57 -14.41
N ALA A 56 9.73 -7.59 -14.61
CA ALA A 56 9.97 -6.53 -13.64
C ALA A 56 8.72 -5.65 -13.44
N TRP A 57 8.03 -5.30 -14.53
CA TRP A 57 6.76 -4.56 -14.46
C TRP A 57 5.72 -5.33 -13.64
N GLN A 58 5.47 -6.59 -13.95
CA GLN A 58 4.46 -7.40 -13.26
C GLN A 58 4.76 -7.52 -11.75
N ARG A 59 6.03 -7.72 -11.40
CA ARG A 59 6.49 -7.72 -10.00
C ARG A 59 6.25 -6.36 -9.33
N GLY A 60 6.54 -5.26 -10.03
CA GLY A 60 6.30 -3.90 -9.54
C GLY A 60 4.81 -3.62 -9.28
N VAL A 61 3.92 -4.01 -10.20
CA VAL A 61 2.47 -3.86 -10.02
C VAL A 61 1.98 -4.66 -8.81
N THR A 62 2.46 -5.91 -8.67
CA THR A 62 2.11 -6.75 -7.52
C THR A 62 2.57 -6.14 -6.20
N LEU A 63 3.79 -5.57 -6.16
CA LEU A 63 4.32 -4.87 -4.99
C LEU A 63 3.44 -3.66 -4.62
N CYS A 64 3.10 -2.81 -5.59
CA CYS A 64 2.26 -1.64 -5.37
C CYS A 64 0.89 -2.04 -4.80
N ASP A 65 0.25 -3.06 -5.37
CA ASP A 65 -1.03 -3.57 -4.86
C ASP A 65 -0.93 -4.02 -3.39
N ARG A 66 0.14 -4.74 -3.02
CA ARG A 66 0.36 -5.16 -1.62
C ARG A 66 0.55 -3.97 -0.69
N LEU A 67 1.34 -2.99 -1.09
CA LEU A 67 1.58 -1.78 -0.31
C LEU A 67 0.30 -0.96 -0.12
N HIS A 68 -0.57 -0.88 -1.13
CA HIS A 68 -1.84 -0.16 -1.02
C HIS A 68 -2.75 -0.70 0.10
N HIS A 69 -2.82 -2.02 0.29
CA HIS A 69 -3.59 -2.59 1.40
C HIS A 69 -2.99 -2.21 2.76
N GLY A 70 -1.66 -2.19 2.86
CA GLY A 70 -0.95 -1.71 4.04
C GLY A 70 -1.23 -0.25 4.35
N ASP A 71 -1.03 0.59 3.34
CA ASP A 71 -1.26 2.03 3.43
C ASP A 71 -2.72 2.34 3.78
N PHE A 72 -3.69 1.55 3.27
CA PHE A 72 -5.08 1.69 3.67
C PHE A 72 -5.27 1.50 5.18
N VAL A 73 -4.78 0.39 5.75
CA VAL A 73 -4.90 0.12 7.20
C VAL A 73 -4.18 1.19 8.02
N VAL A 74 -2.95 1.54 7.63
CA VAL A 74 -2.19 2.63 8.27
C VAL A 74 -2.98 3.94 8.24
N ASN A 75 -3.53 4.32 7.09
CA ASN A 75 -4.29 5.56 6.98
C ASN A 75 -5.56 5.53 7.83
N GLN A 76 -6.27 4.40 7.91
CA GLN A 76 -7.42 4.26 8.81
C GLN A 76 -7.02 4.43 10.28
N LEU A 77 -5.91 3.81 10.71
CA LEU A 77 -5.37 3.97 12.06
C LEU A 77 -4.96 5.42 12.35
N VAL A 78 -4.19 6.04 11.44
CA VAL A 78 -3.74 7.43 11.55
C VAL A 78 -4.93 8.38 11.67
N MET A 79 -5.95 8.21 10.83
CA MET A 79 -7.17 9.02 10.88
C MET A 79 -7.95 8.77 12.18
N GLY A 80 -8.10 7.50 12.60
CA GLY A 80 -8.77 7.12 13.84
C GLY A 80 -8.10 7.70 15.08
N LEU A 81 -6.78 7.60 15.18
CA LEU A 81 -5.97 8.14 16.27
C LEU A 81 -6.00 9.66 16.29
N ARG A 82 -5.89 10.33 15.14
CA ARG A 82 -6.01 11.81 15.06
C ARG A 82 -7.40 12.31 15.43
N SER A 83 -8.42 11.47 15.29
CA SER A 83 -9.79 11.74 15.71
C SER A 83 -10.09 11.30 17.15
N ALA A 84 -9.07 11.01 17.95
CA ALA A 84 -9.23 10.65 19.35
C ALA A 84 -10.02 11.74 20.09
N TYR A 85 -10.95 11.28 20.90
CA TYR A 85 -11.89 12.12 21.63
C TYR A 85 -11.70 11.89 23.12
N TYR A 86 -11.69 12.98 23.87
CA TYR A 86 -11.65 12.99 25.32
C TYR A 86 -12.69 13.97 25.83
N ARG A 87 -13.40 13.58 26.90
CA ARG A 87 -14.35 14.45 27.57
C ARG A 87 -13.85 14.79 28.97
N GLU A 88 -13.70 16.09 29.22
CA GLU A 88 -13.36 16.62 30.53
C GLU A 88 -14.64 16.80 31.38
N GLY A 89 -14.64 16.29 32.62
CA GLY A 89 -15.74 16.45 33.59
C GLY A 89 -16.94 15.46 33.48
N GLY A 90 -17.43 15.00 34.65
CA GLY A 90 -18.58 14.09 34.84
C GLY A 90 -18.20 12.74 35.49
N GLU A 91 -19.18 11.86 35.78
CA GLU A 91 -18.90 10.40 35.91
C GLU A 91 -18.27 9.98 34.58
N GLN A 92 -16.96 9.73 34.59
CA GLN A 92 -16.19 9.55 33.37
C GLN A 92 -16.45 8.14 32.81
N PRO A 93 -17.08 7.98 31.63
CA PRO A 93 -16.89 6.77 30.85
C PRO A 93 -15.40 6.68 30.56
N ASP A 94 -14.83 5.47 30.65
CA ASP A 94 -13.42 5.22 30.36
C ASP A 94 -13.12 5.68 28.92
N CYS A 95 -12.57 6.89 28.77
CA CYS A 95 -12.20 7.51 27.50
C CYS A 95 -10.69 7.43 27.26
N GLY A 96 -9.96 6.77 28.16
CA GLY A 96 -8.52 6.63 28.07
C GLY A 96 -8.08 5.84 26.87
N PHE A 97 -6.85 6.09 26.45
CA PHE A 97 -6.14 5.17 25.60
C PHE A 97 -5.83 3.90 26.41
N GLN A 98 -6.06 2.74 25.80
CA GLN A 98 -5.73 1.44 26.34
C GLN A 98 -4.77 0.77 25.35
N HIS A 99 -3.73 0.14 25.87
CA HIS A 99 -2.76 -0.59 25.07
C HIS A 99 -2.33 -1.84 25.81
N THR A 100 -2.41 -2.97 25.12
CA THR A 100 -1.88 -4.25 25.57
C THR A 100 -0.75 -4.64 24.64
N ASN A 101 0.44 -4.83 25.19
CA ASN A 101 1.60 -5.27 24.45
C ASN A 101 1.67 -6.79 24.42
N ASN A 102 1.76 -7.34 23.21
CA ASN A 102 1.89 -8.77 22.97
C ASN A 102 3.07 -9.03 22.03
N GLY A 103 4.25 -8.58 22.44
CA GLY A 103 5.54 -8.91 21.82
C GLY A 103 6.11 -7.80 20.93
N ASP A 104 7.25 -8.11 20.31
CA ASP A 104 7.98 -7.18 19.45
C ASP A 104 8.28 -7.78 18.07
N GLY A 105 8.51 -6.90 17.10
CA GLY A 105 8.88 -7.31 15.77
C GLY A 105 7.72 -7.93 14.97
N PRO A 106 8.00 -8.74 13.94
CA PRO A 106 7.00 -9.20 12.99
C PRO A 106 5.88 -10.08 13.57
N GLU A 107 6.10 -10.67 14.75
CA GLU A 107 5.14 -11.53 15.44
C GLU A 107 4.34 -10.78 16.52
N ALA A 108 4.57 -9.48 16.69
CA ALA A 108 3.85 -8.66 17.67
C ALA A 108 2.34 -8.66 17.35
N THR A 109 1.53 -8.77 18.41
CA THR A 109 0.06 -8.85 18.33
C THR A 109 -0.59 -7.86 19.28
N ASP A 110 -0.04 -6.65 19.32
CA ASP A 110 -0.51 -5.60 20.22
C ASP A 110 -2.00 -5.30 20.00
N GLU A 111 -2.61 -4.76 21.03
CA GLU A 111 -3.99 -4.30 20.99
C GLU A 111 -4.03 -2.86 21.47
N ILE A 112 -4.76 -2.01 20.75
CA ILE A 112 -5.00 -0.63 21.18
C ILE A 112 -6.48 -0.30 21.12
N SER A 113 -6.96 0.45 22.10
CA SER A 113 -8.35 0.83 22.22
C SER A 113 -8.49 2.26 22.71
N TRP A 114 -9.31 3.06 22.02
CA TRP A 114 -9.51 4.47 22.35
C TRP A 114 -10.87 4.97 21.89
N VAL A 115 -11.31 6.09 22.47
CA VAL A 115 -12.54 6.77 22.06
C VAL A 115 -12.23 7.76 20.95
N LYS A 116 -13.07 7.81 19.92
CA LYS A 116 -12.88 8.67 18.75
C LYS A 116 -14.19 9.14 18.11
N LEU A 117 -14.04 10.03 17.13
CA LEU A 117 -15.12 10.56 16.28
C LEU A 117 -14.89 10.23 14.80
N GLY A 118 -15.95 10.17 14.00
CA GLY A 118 -15.90 9.98 12.55
C GLY A 118 -15.79 8.53 12.09
N GLY A 119 -15.89 8.29 10.79
CA GLY A 119 -16.05 6.95 10.21
C GLY A 119 -14.78 6.11 9.98
N ALA A 120 -13.57 6.60 10.32
CA ALA A 120 -12.36 5.80 10.15
C ALA A 120 -12.42 4.49 10.98
N LEU A 121 -11.90 3.38 10.46
CA LEU A 121 -11.95 2.03 11.07
C LEU A 121 -13.34 1.38 11.22
N VAL A 122 -14.42 2.17 11.30
CA VAL A 122 -15.79 1.66 11.53
C VAL A 122 -16.70 1.73 10.29
N GLY A 123 -16.29 2.49 9.27
CA GLY A 123 -17.11 2.76 8.09
C GLY A 123 -18.07 3.94 8.30
N ARG A 124 -18.54 4.53 7.21
CA ARG A 124 -19.46 5.69 7.26
C ARG A 124 -20.92 5.29 7.45
N ASP A 125 -21.23 4.02 7.25
CA ASP A 125 -22.61 3.50 7.30
C ASP A 125 -23.05 3.17 8.73
N GLN A 126 -22.13 3.18 9.70
CA GLN A 126 -22.46 3.01 11.10
C GLN A 126 -23.18 4.25 11.64
N SER A 127 -24.37 4.03 12.22
CA SER A 127 -25.25 5.09 12.73
C SER A 127 -24.59 5.97 13.81
N TYR A 128 -23.60 5.42 14.53
CA TYR A 128 -22.86 6.10 15.59
C TYR A 128 -21.51 6.67 15.17
N ALA A 129 -21.14 6.59 13.89
CA ALA A 129 -19.87 7.14 13.41
C ALA A 129 -19.74 8.66 13.67
N GLY A 130 -20.87 9.37 13.77
CA GLY A 130 -20.94 10.80 14.09
C GLY A 130 -20.88 11.14 15.59
N SER A 131 -20.99 10.15 16.47
CA SER A 131 -20.95 10.30 17.94
C SER A 131 -19.69 9.68 18.53
N PRO A 132 -19.26 10.08 19.75
CA PRO A 132 -18.15 9.41 20.42
C PRO A 132 -18.41 7.90 20.56
N HIS A 133 -17.46 7.11 20.08
CA HIS A 133 -17.50 5.66 20.17
C HIS A 133 -16.10 5.13 20.46
N ARG A 134 -16.03 3.99 21.14
CA ARG A 134 -14.78 3.28 21.38
C ARG A 134 -14.49 2.40 20.17
N VAL A 135 -13.23 2.40 19.74
CA VAL A 135 -12.70 1.45 18.77
C VAL A 135 -11.58 0.68 19.42
N ARG A 136 -11.47 -0.59 19.04
CA ARG A 136 -10.37 -1.46 19.40
C ARG A 136 -9.78 -2.04 18.12
N PHE A 137 -8.48 -1.93 17.97
CA PHE A 137 -7.72 -2.50 16.85
C PHE A 137 -6.73 -3.55 17.36
N PHE A 138 -6.71 -4.70 16.69
CA PHE A 138 -5.94 -5.88 17.08
C PHE A 138 -5.73 -6.81 15.87
N LEU A 139 -4.98 -7.88 16.08
CA LEU A 139 -4.86 -8.98 15.13
C LEU A 139 -5.72 -10.16 15.57
N ALA A 140 -6.50 -10.71 14.65
CA ALA A 140 -7.32 -11.89 14.86
C ALA A 140 -7.28 -12.80 13.64
N ASP A 141 -7.61 -14.07 13.82
CA ASP A 141 -7.76 -15.01 12.71
C ASP A 141 -9.14 -14.83 12.07
N ASP A 142 -9.17 -14.69 10.75
CA ASP A 142 -10.41 -14.57 9.96
C ASP A 142 -11.14 -15.92 9.84
N GLU A 143 -12.29 -15.94 9.16
CA GLU A 143 -13.08 -17.16 8.93
C GLU A 143 -12.30 -18.27 8.20
N GLU A 144 -11.22 -17.92 7.49
CA GLU A 144 -10.32 -18.84 6.80
C GLU A 144 -9.09 -19.24 7.66
N GLY A 145 -9.04 -18.82 8.93
CA GLY A 145 -7.93 -19.06 9.85
C GLY A 145 -6.68 -18.24 9.54
N ARG A 146 -6.80 -17.15 8.78
CA ARG A 146 -5.67 -16.26 8.45
C ARG A 146 -5.63 -15.10 9.42
N ARG A 147 -4.48 -14.92 10.07
CA ARG A 147 -4.18 -13.72 10.85
C ARG A 147 -4.35 -12.45 10.02
N SER A 148 -5.16 -11.54 10.53
CA SER A 148 -5.68 -10.37 9.84
C SER A 148 -5.84 -9.19 10.79
N ALA A 149 -5.68 -7.97 10.26
CA ALA A 149 -6.00 -6.74 11.00
C ALA A 149 -7.52 -6.64 11.20
N ALA A 150 -7.93 -6.45 12.45
CA ALA A 150 -9.32 -6.48 12.88
C ALA A 150 -9.69 -5.26 13.73
N VAL A 151 -10.96 -4.87 13.68
CA VAL A 151 -11.52 -3.80 14.49
C VAL A 151 -12.85 -4.22 15.10
N THR A 152 -13.03 -3.94 16.38
CA THR A 152 -14.35 -3.90 17.04
C THR A 152 -14.66 -2.46 17.45
N SER A 153 -15.95 -2.09 17.46
CA SER A 153 -16.35 -0.75 17.88
C SER A 153 -17.72 -0.74 18.54
N TRP A 154 -17.92 0.17 19.49
CA TRP A 154 -19.18 0.31 20.23
C TRP A 154 -19.38 1.72 20.75
N GLN A 155 -20.64 2.08 21.01
CA GLN A 155 -20.98 3.36 21.63
C GLN A 155 -20.54 3.37 23.09
N ILE A 156 -20.03 4.51 23.56
CA ILE A 156 -19.60 4.67 24.96
C ILE A 156 -20.79 4.76 25.94
N ASN A 157 -22.00 5.05 25.44
CA ASN A 157 -23.21 5.22 26.22
C ASN A 157 -24.33 4.37 25.61
N GLY A 158 -25.34 4.04 26.43
CA GLY A 158 -26.54 3.33 25.96
C GLY A 158 -26.33 1.84 25.71
N GLN A 159 -25.24 1.26 26.23
CA GLN A 159 -25.05 -0.17 26.25
C GLN A 159 -25.88 -0.81 27.38
N PRO A 160 -26.35 -2.07 27.19
CA PRO A 160 -26.89 -2.88 28.28
C PRO A 160 -25.91 -3.02 29.46
N ASP A 161 -26.44 -3.27 30.67
CA ASP A 161 -25.62 -3.45 31.87
C ASP A 161 -24.70 -4.69 31.79
N ASP A 162 -25.08 -5.69 30.99
CA ASP A 162 -24.35 -6.94 30.74
C ASP A 162 -23.51 -6.91 29.44
N PHE A 163 -23.30 -5.72 28.87
CA PHE A 163 -22.53 -5.56 27.65
C PHE A 163 -21.08 -5.99 27.83
N ASP A 164 -20.67 -6.98 27.03
CA ASP A 164 -19.30 -7.46 26.96
C ASP A 164 -18.65 -7.06 25.62
N PRO A 165 -17.67 -6.16 25.59
CA PRO A 165 -16.99 -5.76 24.36
C PRO A 165 -16.22 -6.92 23.70
N ASP A 166 -15.83 -7.95 24.45
CA ASP A 166 -15.11 -9.12 23.94
C ASP A 166 -16.01 -10.10 23.18
N SER A 167 -17.33 -9.95 23.31
CA SER A 167 -18.32 -10.73 22.58
C SER A 167 -18.64 -10.17 21.18
N LEU A 168 -18.09 -9.01 20.81
CA LEU A 168 -18.36 -8.37 19.52
C LEU A 168 -17.65 -9.05 18.36
N ASP A 169 -18.38 -9.29 17.27
CA ASP A 169 -17.80 -9.77 16.03
C ASP A 169 -16.87 -8.72 15.40
N PRO A 170 -15.60 -9.06 15.12
CA PRO A 170 -14.66 -8.13 14.52
C PRO A 170 -14.94 -7.89 13.04
N VAL A 171 -14.69 -6.65 12.60
CA VAL A 171 -14.59 -6.30 11.18
C VAL A 171 -13.14 -6.44 10.74
N PHE A 172 -12.90 -7.34 9.78
CA PHE A 172 -11.57 -7.57 9.22
C PHE A 172 -11.24 -6.53 8.13
N LEU A 173 -10.11 -5.84 8.29
CA LEU A 173 -9.65 -4.79 7.38
C LEU A 173 -8.69 -5.32 6.31
N SER A 174 -7.79 -6.22 6.68
CA SER A 174 -6.78 -6.77 5.76
C SER A 174 -6.13 -8.03 6.32
N SER A 175 -6.14 -9.11 5.54
CA SER A 175 -5.42 -10.36 5.82
C SER A 175 -3.93 -10.29 5.48
N ARG A 176 -3.45 -9.17 4.93
CA ARG A 176 -2.04 -8.97 4.57
C ARG A 176 -1.19 -8.46 5.73
N VAL A 177 -1.80 -7.92 6.79
CA VAL A 177 -1.11 -7.50 8.02
C VAL A 177 -0.91 -8.73 8.89
N LYS A 178 0.34 -9.02 9.27
CA LYS A 178 0.74 -10.22 10.04
C LYS A 178 1.25 -9.91 11.43
N GLY A 179 1.76 -8.70 11.65
CA GLY A 179 2.17 -8.20 12.94
C GLY A 179 1.74 -6.75 13.15
N PHE A 180 1.53 -6.38 14.40
CA PHE A 180 1.21 -5.03 14.84
C PHE A 180 1.87 -4.76 16.18
N ASN A 181 2.59 -3.64 16.25
CA ASN A 181 3.22 -3.14 17.46
C ASN A 181 2.83 -1.67 17.65
N CYS A 182 2.56 -1.29 18.89
CA CYS A 182 2.28 0.06 19.31
C CYS A 182 3.21 0.49 20.45
N ARG A 183 3.69 1.73 20.39
CA ARG A 183 4.34 2.39 21.52
C ARG A 183 3.70 3.74 21.77
N ALA A 184 3.51 4.08 23.02
CA ALA A 184 2.90 5.32 23.44
C ALA A 184 3.91 6.21 24.17
N ALA A 185 3.77 7.52 24.10
CA ALA A 185 4.62 8.45 24.83
C ALA A 185 3.81 9.67 25.25
N TYR A 186 4.21 10.28 26.37
CA TYR A 186 3.61 11.51 26.88
C TYR A 186 4.65 12.56 27.27
N GLU A 187 5.83 12.12 27.70
CA GLU A 187 6.94 12.99 28.09
C GLU A 187 8.10 12.97 27.07
N LEU A 188 8.83 14.09 27.04
CA LEU A 188 10.17 14.15 26.48
C LEU A 188 11.17 13.97 27.63
N ASP A 189 12.26 13.26 27.39
CA ASP A 189 13.39 13.16 28.32
C ASP A 189 14.08 14.53 28.49
N GLY A 190 14.96 14.64 29.48
CA GLY A 190 15.72 15.88 29.75
C GLY A 190 16.63 16.36 28.61
N ASN A 191 16.79 15.56 27.54
CA ASN A 191 17.54 15.89 26.33
C ASN A 191 16.62 16.17 25.12
N GLY A 192 15.30 16.20 25.32
CA GLY A 192 14.31 16.43 24.27
C GLY A 192 14.01 15.19 23.39
N LYS A 193 14.40 13.98 23.79
CA LYS A 193 14.02 12.73 23.12
C LYS A 193 12.69 12.20 23.65
N ILE A 194 11.94 11.50 22.81
CA ILE A 194 10.66 10.89 23.20
C ILE A 194 10.93 9.69 24.10
N ASN A 195 10.28 9.64 25.27
CA ASN A 195 10.31 8.48 26.15
C ASN A 195 9.16 7.52 25.76
N TRP A 196 9.49 6.49 24.98
CA TRP A 196 8.52 5.49 24.52
C TRP A 196 8.20 4.47 25.60
N LEU A 197 6.92 4.21 25.79
CA LEU A 197 6.39 3.17 26.65
C LEU A 197 5.84 2.05 25.78
N ASP A 198 6.26 0.84 26.10
CA ASP A 198 5.76 -0.39 25.52
C ASP A 198 4.45 -0.84 26.18
N GLU A 199 4.03 -0.25 27.30
CA GLU A 199 2.73 -0.49 27.92
C GLU A 199 2.17 0.85 28.42
N TRP A 200 0.89 1.11 28.16
CA TRP A 200 0.26 2.34 28.59
C TRP A 200 -0.38 2.20 29.98
N ILE A 201 0.26 2.80 30.97
CA ILE A 201 -0.12 2.69 32.39
C ILE A 201 -1.04 3.81 32.88
N GLU A 202 -1.18 4.90 32.11
CA GLU A 202 -1.92 6.09 32.52
C GLU A 202 -3.42 5.90 32.27
N THR A 203 -4.13 5.47 33.31
CA THR A 203 -5.57 5.23 33.27
C THR A 203 -6.33 6.51 32.89
N ASN A 204 -7.27 6.37 31.96
CA ASN A 204 -8.14 7.45 31.49
C ASN A 204 -7.41 8.69 30.95
N LYS A 205 -6.20 8.54 30.38
CA LYS A 205 -5.50 9.59 29.64
C LYS A 205 -5.18 9.15 28.22
N ILE A 206 -4.90 10.12 27.37
CA ILE A 206 -4.49 9.90 25.98
C ILE A 206 -3.01 10.29 25.85
N PRO A 207 -2.15 9.44 25.26
CA PRO A 207 -0.74 9.76 25.05
C PRO A 207 -0.56 10.99 24.15
N SER A 208 0.54 11.71 24.32
CA SER A 208 0.87 12.84 23.44
C SER A 208 1.37 12.37 22.07
N MET A 209 2.02 11.19 22.03
CA MET A 209 2.46 10.56 20.80
C MET A 209 2.22 9.05 20.80
N VAL A 210 1.98 8.51 19.62
CA VAL A 210 1.87 7.07 19.36
C VAL A 210 2.74 6.71 18.17
N GLU A 211 3.58 5.69 18.31
CA GLU A 211 4.25 5.00 17.22
C GLU A 211 3.47 3.72 16.91
N ILE A 212 2.98 3.60 15.68
CA ILE A 212 2.37 2.37 15.18
C ILE A 212 3.29 1.73 14.15
N THR A 213 3.43 0.41 14.22
CA THR A 213 4.19 -0.38 13.27
C THR A 213 3.35 -1.56 12.79
N LEU A 214 3.10 -1.64 11.48
CA LEU A 214 2.47 -2.79 10.84
C LEU A 214 3.51 -3.61 10.08
N TYR A 215 3.44 -4.92 10.23
CA TYR A 215 4.27 -5.87 9.48
C TYR A 215 3.41 -6.55 8.41
N ILE A 216 3.76 -6.34 7.15
CA ILE A 216 2.99 -6.81 6.00
C ILE A 216 3.64 -8.05 5.40
N GLN A 217 2.82 -9.01 5.01
CA GLN A 217 3.29 -10.22 4.34
C GLN A 217 4.20 -9.89 3.14
N PRO A 218 5.41 -10.49 3.06
CA PRO A 218 6.37 -10.27 1.98
C PRO A 218 5.85 -10.74 0.62
N ILE A 219 6.50 -10.33 -0.47
CA ILE A 219 6.13 -10.78 -1.83
C ILE A 219 6.36 -12.27 -1.99
N LYS A 220 7.54 -12.74 -1.57
CA LYS A 220 7.91 -14.16 -1.61
C LYS A 220 7.94 -14.74 -0.22
N ASP A 221 7.47 -15.96 -0.12
CA ASP A 221 7.56 -16.73 1.11
C ASP A 221 9.03 -16.88 1.53
N GLY A 222 9.30 -16.66 2.81
CA GLY A 222 10.65 -16.70 3.39
C GLY A 222 11.43 -15.37 3.32
N GLU A 223 10.94 -14.33 2.63
CA GLU A 223 11.49 -12.98 2.77
C GLU A 223 10.97 -12.31 4.08
N PRO A 224 11.70 -11.36 4.68
CA PRO A 224 11.22 -10.67 5.87
C PRO A 224 9.98 -9.81 5.58
N PRO A 225 9.04 -9.66 6.53
CA PRO A 225 7.88 -8.79 6.37
C PRO A 225 8.25 -7.34 6.09
N VAL A 226 7.41 -6.64 5.32
CA VAL A 226 7.59 -5.22 5.05
C VAL A 226 7.08 -4.41 6.23
N GLU A 227 7.96 -3.61 6.82
CA GLU A 227 7.63 -2.76 7.97
C GLU A 227 7.05 -1.41 7.51
N LEU A 228 5.84 -1.08 7.95
CA LEU A 228 5.23 0.24 7.82
C LEU A 228 5.11 0.90 9.19
N LYS A 229 5.99 1.86 9.45
CA LYS A 229 6.04 2.63 10.70
C LYS A 229 5.50 4.04 10.55
N ARG A 230 4.72 4.51 11.52
CA ARG A 230 4.25 5.90 11.62
C ARG A 230 4.29 6.41 13.06
N VAL A 231 4.78 7.63 13.24
CA VAL A 231 4.74 8.36 14.50
C VAL A 231 3.71 9.48 14.40
N LEU A 232 2.84 9.59 15.41
CA LEU A 232 1.66 10.44 15.42
C LEU A 232 1.61 11.24 16.71
N GLY A 233 1.47 12.56 16.60
CA GLY A 233 1.09 13.40 17.74
C GLY A 233 -0.44 13.46 17.89
N LEU A 234 -0.95 13.22 19.10
CA LEU A 234 -2.38 13.28 19.41
C LEU A 234 -2.70 14.66 20.00
N ARG A 235 -3.37 15.51 19.23
CA ARG A 235 -3.65 16.92 19.62
C ARG A 235 -4.46 17.06 20.90
N VAL A 236 -5.37 16.11 21.15
CA VAL A 236 -6.20 16.10 22.36
C VAL A 236 -5.37 16.01 23.65
N ALA A 237 -4.16 15.46 23.58
CA ALA A 237 -3.27 15.35 24.72
C ALA A 237 -2.84 16.72 25.27
N GLU A 238 -2.72 17.77 24.44
CA GLU A 238 -2.34 19.11 24.89
C GLU A 238 -3.34 19.66 25.94
N VAL A 239 -4.62 19.30 25.81
CA VAL A 239 -5.69 19.71 26.74
C VAL A 239 -5.69 18.84 28.00
N ILE A 240 -5.36 17.56 27.88
CA ILE A 240 -5.41 16.59 29.00
C ILE A 240 -4.24 16.78 29.97
N TRP A 241 -3.05 17.04 29.42
CA TRP A 241 -1.81 17.09 30.19
C TRP A 241 -1.45 18.48 30.71
N ASN A 242 -2.16 19.52 30.25
CA ASN A 242 -1.96 20.90 30.68
C ASN A 242 -3.32 21.61 30.91
N PRO A 243 -4.07 21.20 31.95
CA PRO A 243 -5.40 21.73 32.27
C PRO A 243 -5.39 23.19 32.74
#